data_AF-A0A0B9FY33-F1
#
_entry.id   AF-A0A0B9FY33-F1
#
_cell.length_a   1.000
_cell.length_b   1.000
_cell.length_c   1.000
_cell.angle_alpha   90.00
_cell.angle_beta   90.00
_cell.angle_gamma   90.00
#
_symmetry.space_group_name_H-M   'P 1'
#
loop_
_entity.id
_entity.type
_entity.pdbx_description
1 polymer ?
#
loop_
_entity_poly.entity_id
_entity_poly.type
_entity_poly.pdbx_seq_one_letter_code
_entity_poly.pdbx_strand_id
1 'polypeptide(L)'
;MGLFDFIFDKSKKEPTQNQKPVEPEVKQAPKHYQDIVSDNTDICEGMIFHPTCQLRTPLFVLKKCGEVFHGDSEPPTYGEPKDGIWLPKLSSDFDFLDQGSTTASDAGQVNQDEYINYAVGLLSIFDSDKPIENKMAEALSYAGDDESLKRIESGILSHYAEQNIADVMARFVSNKERKEYYFDKPNRLTLVDGVNKKIAQSLEANGIQTAKELSKLTEDELLKINGIGRVSAKNIVSYLS
;
A
#
# COMPACT_ATOMS: atom_id res chain seq x y z
N MET A 1 -14.88 -7.44 6.77
CA MET A 1 -14.69 -7.25 5.31
C MET A 1 -13.64 -6.16 5.17
N GLY A 2 -12.42 -6.55 4.83
CA GLY A 2 -11.23 -5.70 4.97
C GLY A 2 -11.08 -4.70 3.83
N LEU A 3 -10.37 -3.61 4.10
CA LEU A 3 -10.10 -2.47 3.22
C LEU A 3 -9.31 -2.79 1.92
N PHE A 4 -9.00 -4.07 1.64
CA PHE A 4 -8.10 -4.48 0.56
C PHE A 4 -8.77 -5.17 -0.65
N ASP A 5 -10.10 -5.35 -0.66
CA ASP A 5 -10.82 -5.97 -1.79
C ASP A 5 -11.07 -5.02 -3.00
N PHE A 6 -10.61 -3.77 -2.96
CA PHE A 6 -11.15 -2.70 -3.82
C PHE A 6 -10.34 -2.33 -5.08
N ILE A 7 -9.24 -3.02 -5.41
CA ILE A 7 -8.37 -2.63 -6.54
C ILE A 7 -8.67 -3.36 -7.87
N PHE A 8 -9.63 -4.31 -7.91
CA PHE A 8 -9.98 -4.99 -9.17
C PHE A 8 -11.49 -5.13 -9.42
N ASP A 9 -12.20 -4.00 -9.56
CA ASP A 9 -13.47 -3.99 -10.29
C ASP A 9 -13.21 -3.74 -11.79
N LYS A 10 -12.89 -4.81 -12.51
CA LYS A 10 -12.89 -4.80 -13.98
C LYS A 10 -14.25 -5.24 -14.48
N SER A 11 -15.02 -4.25 -14.95
CA SER A 11 -16.10 -4.33 -15.93
C SER A 11 -16.36 -5.71 -16.54
N LYS A 12 -17.54 -6.27 -16.29
CA LYS A 12 -18.10 -7.42 -17.01
C LYS A 12 -18.03 -7.20 -18.53
N LYS A 13 -17.30 -8.06 -19.23
CA LYS A 13 -17.47 -8.32 -20.67
C LYS A 13 -17.83 -9.79 -20.87
N GLU A 14 -18.87 -10.03 -21.66
CA GLU A 14 -19.38 -11.36 -22.03
C GLU A 14 -18.32 -12.20 -22.79
N PRO A 15 -18.43 -13.55 -22.73
CA PRO A 15 -17.32 -14.44 -23.02
C PRO A 15 -17.16 -14.68 -24.53
N THR A 16 -15.99 -14.32 -25.07
CA THR A 16 -15.57 -14.80 -26.39
C THR A 16 -14.80 -16.11 -26.20
N GLN A 17 -15.40 -17.21 -26.68
CA GLN A 17 -14.82 -18.55 -26.68
C GLN A 17 -13.54 -18.58 -27.52
N ASN A 18 -12.38 -18.62 -26.85
CA ASN A 18 -11.10 -19.25 -27.26
C ASN A 18 -9.96 -18.72 -26.39
N GLN A 19 -10.07 -18.90 -25.07
CA GLN A 19 -8.93 -18.73 -24.18
C GLN A 19 -8.40 -20.12 -23.83
N LYS A 20 -7.12 -20.36 -24.13
CA LYS A 20 -6.35 -21.46 -23.53
C LYS A 20 -6.61 -21.45 -22.01
N PRO A 21 -6.71 -22.61 -21.35
CA PRO A 21 -6.87 -22.64 -19.90
C PRO A 21 -5.81 -21.75 -19.28
N VAL A 22 -6.26 -20.72 -18.56
CA VAL A 22 -5.41 -19.92 -17.69
C VAL A 22 -4.69 -20.92 -16.80
N GLU A 23 -3.37 -21.02 -16.93
CA GLU A 23 -2.57 -21.83 -16.03
C GLU A 23 -2.97 -21.48 -14.59
N PRO A 24 -3.21 -22.48 -13.74
CA PRO A 24 -3.64 -22.20 -12.39
C PRO A 24 -2.64 -21.25 -11.75
N GLU A 25 -3.18 -20.16 -11.22
CA GLU A 25 -2.48 -19.18 -10.40
C GLU A 25 -1.45 -19.90 -9.54
N VAL A 26 -0.17 -19.53 -9.68
CA VAL A 26 0.94 -20.17 -8.99
C VAL A 26 0.74 -19.96 -7.50
N LYS A 27 -0.02 -20.86 -6.88
CA LYS A 27 0.00 -21.05 -5.43
C LYS A 27 1.46 -21.31 -5.09
N GLN A 28 2.00 -20.62 -4.08
CA GLN A 28 3.26 -21.05 -3.49
C GLN A 28 3.15 -22.55 -3.31
N ALA A 29 3.93 -23.35 -4.04
CA ALA A 29 3.87 -24.79 -3.95
C ALA A 29 4.55 -25.14 -2.63
N PRO A 30 3.80 -25.31 -1.51
CA PRO A 30 4.40 -25.40 -0.19
C PRO A 30 5.23 -26.68 -0.12
N LYS A 31 4.83 -27.69 -0.90
CA LYS A 31 5.44 -29.01 -1.01
C LYS A 31 6.94 -29.01 -1.28
N HIS A 32 7.44 -28.20 -2.21
CA HIS A 32 8.88 -28.17 -2.48
C HIS A 32 9.68 -27.62 -1.29
N TYR A 33 9.10 -26.67 -0.54
CA TYR A 33 9.76 -26.13 0.66
C TYR A 33 9.68 -27.09 1.85
N GLN A 34 8.60 -27.87 1.94
CA GLN A 34 8.48 -28.95 2.91
C GLN A 34 9.50 -30.04 2.66
N ASP A 35 9.63 -30.50 1.41
CA ASP A 35 10.60 -31.52 1.01
C ASP A 35 12.02 -31.09 1.41
N ILE A 36 12.37 -29.81 1.23
CA ILE A 36 13.66 -29.26 1.69
C ILE A 36 13.83 -29.40 3.20
N VAL A 37 12.83 -29.08 4.02
CA VAL A 37 12.97 -29.17 5.48
C VAL A 37 13.01 -30.63 5.94
N SER A 38 12.15 -31.50 5.41
CA SER A 38 12.12 -32.92 5.80
C SER A 38 13.39 -33.67 5.40
N ASP A 39 13.98 -33.32 4.26
CA ASP A 39 15.19 -33.97 3.77
C ASP A 39 16.46 -33.45 4.47
N ASN A 40 16.37 -32.35 5.21
CA ASN A 40 17.50 -31.68 5.88
C ASN A 40 17.22 -31.43 7.37
N THR A 41 16.59 -32.39 8.05
CA THR A 41 16.24 -32.32 9.49
C THR A 41 17.46 -32.26 10.42
N ASP A 42 18.65 -32.54 9.91
CA ASP A 42 19.93 -32.37 10.61
C ASP A 42 20.37 -30.91 10.74
N ILE A 43 19.91 -30.03 9.84
CA ILE A 43 20.28 -28.61 9.80
C ILE A 43 19.08 -27.65 9.87
N CYS A 44 17.87 -28.11 9.59
CA CYS A 44 16.64 -27.32 9.64
C CYS A 44 15.76 -27.74 10.82
N GLU A 45 15.17 -26.77 11.51
CA GLU A 45 14.25 -27.02 12.63
C GLU A 45 12.77 -26.75 12.29
N GLY A 46 12.49 -26.24 11.10
CA GLY A 46 11.14 -25.96 10.63
C GLY A 46 11.12 -25.00 9.44
N MET A 47 9.99 -24.32 9.27
CA MET A 47 9.82 -23.25 8.28
C MET A 47 9.55 -21.92 9.00
N ILE A 48 10.19 -20.84 8.58
CA ILE A 48 9.98 -19.49 9.11
C ILE A 48 9.29 -18.61 8.07
N PHE A 49 8.31 -17.82 8.49
CA PHE A 49 7.59 -16.92 7.60
C PHE A 49 8.28 -15.56 7.47
N HIS A 50 8.58 -15.16 6.24
CA HIS A 50 9.11 -13.84 5.89
C HIS A 50 8.10 -13.06 5.05
N PRO A 51 7.46 -12.01 5.61
CA PRO A 51 6.64 -11.11 4.81
C PRO A 51 7.50 -10.27 3.87
N THR A 52 6.90 -9.81 2.78
CA THR A 52 7.53 -8.83 1.90
C THR A 52 7.51 -7.46 2.58
N CYS A 53 8.67 -6.84 2.78
CA CYS A 53 8.80 -5.53 3.44
C CYS A 53 8.39 -4.38 2.51
N GLN A 54 7.09 -4.23 2.29
CA GLN A 54 6.48 -3.13 1.52
C GLN A 54 5.21 -2.66 2.21
N LEU A 55 4.88 -1.36 2.14
CA LEU A 55 3.66 -0.82 2.76
C LEU A 55 2.36 -1.40 2.17
N ARG A 56 2.41 -1.96 0.95
CA ARG A 56 1.28 -2.68 0.36
C ARG A 56 0.99 -4.02 1.02
N THR A 57 1.95 -4.59 1.76
CA THR A 57 1.80 -5.90 2.37
C THR A 57 0.75 -5.81 3.48
N PRO A 58 -0.30 -6.66 3.48
CA PRO A 58 -1.38 -6.54 4.46
C PRO A 58 -0.87 -6.62 5.90
N LEU A 59 -1.46 -5.81 6.78
CA LEU A 59 -1.08 -5.74 8.21
C LEU A 59 -1.08 -7.12 8.89
N PHE A 60 -2.09 -7.95 8.60
CA PHE A 60 -2.18 -9.29 9.20
C PHE A 60 -1.03 -10.20 8.74
N VAL A 61 -0.48 -10.01 7.54
CA VAL A 61 0.66 -10.77 7.00
C VAL A 61 1.96 -10.29 7.65
N LEU A 62 2.16 -8.98 7.77
CA LEU A 62 3.34 -8.40 8.46
C LEU A 62 3.45 -8.89 9.91
N LYS A 63 2.31 -9.02 10.60
CA LYS A 63 2.25 -9.57 11.98
C LYS A 63 2.66 -11.04 12.10
N LYS A 64 2.82 -11.76 10.98
CA LYS A 64 3.31 -13.15 10.93
C LYS A 64 4.82 -13.26 10.76
N CYS A 65 5.53 -12.13 10.69
CA CYS A 65 6.99 -12.11 10.57
C CYS A 65 7.65 -12.97 11.65
N GLY A 66 8.51 -13.89 11.23
CA GLY A 66 9.27 -14.75 12.13
C GLY A 66 8.46 -15.90 12.75
N GLU A 67 7.19 -16.08 12.37
CA GLU A 67 6.42 -17.25 12.79
C GLU A 67 7.10 -18.52 12.31
N VAL A 68 7.25 -19.52 13.19
CA VAL A 68 7.88 -20.80 12.88
C VAL A 68 6.84 -21.91 12.89
N PHE A 69 6.82 -22.67 11.80
CA PHE A 69 5.97 -23.84 11.62
C PHE A 69 6.82 -25.12 11.67
N HIS A 70 6.42 -26.05 12.54
CA HIS A 70 7.13 -27.32 12.80
C HIS A 70 6.32 -28.57 12.39
N GLY A 71 5.20 -28.41 11.67
CA GLY A 71 4.32 -29.53 11.34
C GLY A 71 4.77 -30.28 10.08
N ASP A 72 4.29 -31.52 9.95
CA ASP A 72 4.49 -32.35 8.75
C ASP A 72 3.47 -32.02 7.63
N SER A 73 2.53 -31.10 7.89
CA SER A 73 1.49 -30.66 6.95
C SER A 73 1.89 -29.39 6.21
N GLU A 74 1.10 -28.97 5.21
CA GLU A 74 1.32 -27.68 4.53
C GLU A 74 1.26 -26.53 5.55
N PRO A 75 2.23 -25.60 5.52
CA PRO A 75 2.20 -24.44 6.41
C PRO A 75 0.99 -23.55 6.09
N PRO A 76 0.50 -22.77 7.06
CA PRO A 76 -0.61 -21.85 6.83
C PRO A 76 -0.34 -20.90 5.66
N THR A 77 -1.36 -20.66 4.84
CA THR A 77 -1.27 -19.66 3.77
C THR A 77 -1.58 -18.27 4.33
N TYR A 78 -0.67 -17.33 4.14
CA TYR A 78 -0.83 -15.92 4.52
C TYR A 78 -0.78 -15.04 3.27
N GLY A 79 -1.91 -14.40 2.94
CA GLY A 79 -2.01 -13.50 1.78
C GLY A 79 -1.67 -14.19 0.45
N GLU A 80 -1.14 -13.41 -0.49
CA GLU A 80 -0.64 -13.90 -1.77
C GLU A 80 0.88 -14.11 -1.75
N PRO A 81 1.46 -14.84 -2.74
CA PRO A 81 2.90 -15.05 -2.81
C PRO A 81 3.75 -13.77 -2.85
N LYS A 82 3.16 -12.66 -3.29
CA LYS A 82 3.78 -11.33 -3.30
C LYS A 82 3.83 -10.67 -1.92
N ASP A 83 3.12 -11.19 -0.93
CA ASP A 83 2.96 -10.58 0.39
C ASP A 83 3.90 -11.23 1.43
N GLY A 84 4.36 -12.45 1.18
CA GLY A 84 5.31 -13.15 2.04
C GLY A 84 5.49 -14.58 1.61
N ILE A 85 6.53 -15.24 2.12
CA ILE A 85 6.88 -16.62 1.79
C ILE A 85 7.39 -17.35 3.03
N TRP A 86 7.19 -18.66 3.04
CA TRP A 86 7.85 -19.54 4.01
C TRP A 86 9.22 -19.98 3.51
N LEU A 87 10.23 -19.91 4.36
CA LEU A 87 11.59 -20.32 4.09
C LEU A 87 12.03 -21.41 5.08
N PRO A 88 12.95 -22.32 4.72
CA PRO A 88 13.57 -23.22 5.70
C PRO A 88 14.20 -22.41 6.84
N LYS A 89 13.93 -22.79 8.09
CA LYS A 89 14.58 -22.23 9.27
C LYS A 89 15.75 -23.11 9.67
N LEU A 90 16.96 -22.56 9.64
CA LEU A 90 18.16 -23.24 10.13
C LEU A 90 18.09 -23.39 11.65
N SER A 91 18.62 -24.49 12.18
CA SER A 91 18.83 -24.63 13.62
C SER A 91 19.97 -23.72 14.08
N SER A 92 19.96 -23.35 15.36
CA SER A 92 20.90 -22.38 15.94
C SER A 92 22.38 -22.70 15.70
N ASP A 93 22.71 -23.99 15.58
CA ASP A 93 24.08 -24.47 15.35
C ASP A 93 24.60 -24.11 13.95
N PHE A 94 23.67 -23.86 13.00
CA PHE A 94 23.96 -23.52 11.61
C PHE A 94 23.55 -22.09 11.23
N ASP A 95 22.92 -21.35 12.15
CA ASP A 95 22.48 -19.97 11.95
C ASP A 95 23.58 -18.94 12.25
N PHE A 96 24.82 -19.25 11.88
CA PHE A 96 26.00 -18.42 12.17
C PHE A 96 26.13 -17.19 11.24
N LEU A 97 25.23 -17.05 10.26
CA LEU A 97 25.17 -15.93 9.34
C LEU A 97 24.11 -14.88 9.73
N ASP A 98 23.34 -15.09 10.79
CA ASP A 98 22.38 -14.09 11.29
C ASP A 98 23.11 -12.94 11.99
N GLN A 99 23.82 -12.12 11.22
CA GLN A 99 24.45 -10.86 11.68
C GLN A 99 23.45 -9.70 11.70
N GLY A 100 22.17 -10.01 11.95
CA GLY A 100 21.06 -9.09 11.81
C GLY A 100 20.36 -9.30 10.47
N SER A 101 19.07 -9.60 10.54
CA SER A 101 18.19 -9.79 9.40
C SER A 101 18.06 -8.49 8.59
N THR A 102 18.94 -8.27 7.61
CA THR A 102 18.77 -7.19 6.63
C THR A 102 17.87 -7.65 5.49
N THR A 103 17.03 -6.74 4.99
CA THR A 103 16.05 -7.04 3.95
C THR A 103 15.92 -5.89 2.96
N ALA A 104 15.47 -6.21 1.76
CA ALA A 104 15.10 -5.22 0.75
C ALA A 104 13.66 -4.76 0.99
N SER A 105 13.44 -3.45 0.97
CA SER A 105 12.13 -2.86 1.26
C SER A 105 11.85 -1.63 0.38
N ASP A 106 10.64 -1.08 0.49
CA ASP A 106 10.33 0.25 -0.05
C ASP A 106 10.96 1.40 0.78
N ALA A 107 11.72 1.08 1.83
CA ALA A 107 12.63 1.99 2.52
C ALA A 107 14.11 1.83 2.09
N GLY A 108 14.40 0.98 1.09
CA GLY A 108 15.75 0.56 0.73
C GLY A 108 16.21 -0.68 1.52
N GLN A 109 17.53 -0.85 1.71
CA GLN A 109 18.08 -1.92 2.53
C GLN A 109 18.00 -1.52 4.01
N VAL A 110 17.29 -2.31 4.81
CA VAL A 110 16.99 -2.00 6.22
C VAL A 110 17.06 -3.26 7.08
N ASN A 111 17.13 -3.11 8.40
CA ASN A 111 16.88 -4.23 9.31
C ASN A 111 15.38 -4.60 9.23
N GLN A 112 15.10 -5.90 9.16
CA GLN A 112 13.75 -6.45 9.01
C GLN A 112 12.88 -6.09 10.21
N ASP A 113 13.36 -6.28 11.43
CA ASP A 113 12.56 -6.04 12.64
C ASP A 113 12.18 -4.56 12.79
N GLU A 114 13.12 -3.66 12.48
CA GLU A 114 12.85 -2.22 12.47
C GLU A 114 11.78 -1.83 11.44
N TYR A 115 11.89 -2.36 10.22
CA TYR A 115 10.90 -2.12 9.18
C TYR A 115 9.53 -2.69 9.57
N ILE A 116 9.49 -3.93 10.06
CA ILE A 116 8.25 -4.58 10.46
C ILE A 116 7.59 -3.82 11.61
N ASN A 117 8.36 -3.37 12.61
CA ASN A 117 7.85 -2.54 13.69
C ASN A 117 7.23 -1.23 13.16
N TYR A 118 7.95 -0.51 12.30
CA TYR A 118 7.45 0.71 11.67
C TYR A 118 6.16 0.46 10.86
N ALA A 119 6.20 -0.51 9.95
CA ALA A 119 5.08 -0.79 9.05
C ALA A 119 3.85 -1.30 9.82
N VAL A 120 4.03 -2.17 10.80
CA VAL A 120 2.91 -2.68 11.64
C VAL A 120 2.28 -1.54 12.42
N GLY A 121 3.07 -0.65 13.05
CA GLY A 121 2.53 0.47 13.80
C GLY A 121 1.82 1.48 12.90
N LEU A 122 2.45 1.88 11.79
CA LEU A 122 1.84 2.79 10.81
C LEU A 122 0.53 2.23 10.25
N LEU A 123 0.53 0.99 9.76
CA LEU A 123 -0.66 0.38 9.16
C LEU A 123 -1.77 0.13 10.19
N SER A 124 -1.43 -0.09 11.47
CA SER A 124 -2.42 -0.20 12.54
C SER A 124 -3.20 1.10 12.76
N ILE A 125 -2.63 2.27 12.47
CA ILE A 125 -3.35 3.55 12.47
C ILE A 125 -4.47 3.51 11.41
N PHE A 126 -4.17 2.99 10.22
CA PHE A 126 -5.10 2.95 9.10
C PHE A 126 -6.14 1.83 9.18
N ASP A 127 -5.85 0.76 9.91
CA ASP A 127 -6.79 -0.33 10.23
C ASP A 127 -7.80 0.05 11.34
N SER A 128 -7.62 1.21 11.99
CA SER A 128 -8.56 1.71 13.00
C SER A 128 -9.85 2.28 12.41
N ASP A 129 -10.89 2.41 13.24
CA ASP A 129 -12.18 3.02 12.86
C ASP A 129 -12.17 4.57 12.93
N LYS A 130 -11.00 5.19 13.05
CA LYS A 130 -10.88 6.66 13.15
C LYS A 130 -11.23 7.36 11.82
N PRO A 131 -11.74 8.60 11.86
CA PRO A 131 -11.85 9.43 10.66
C PRO A 131 -10.50 9.61 9.95
N ILE A 132 -10.52 9.75 8.62
CA ILE A 132 -9.30 9.80 7.81
C ILE A 132 -8.36 10.94 8.20
N GLU A 133 -8.88 12.11 8.58
CA GLU A 133 -8.06 13.24 9.04
C GLU A 133 -7.26 12.90 10.31
N ASN A 134 -7.86 12.15 11.24
CA ASN A 134 -7.18 11.72 12.46
C ASN A 134 -6.12 10.65 12.15
N LYS A 135 -6.43 9.69 11.26
CA LYS A 135 -5.45 8.68 10.81
C LYS A 135 -4.22 9.34 10.19
N MET A 136 -4.43 10.31 9.31
CA MET A 136 -3.37 11.02 8.62
C MET A 136 -2.56 11.92 9.56
N ALA A 137 -3.21 12.59 10.51
CA ALA A 137 -2.51 13.37 11.54
C ALA A 137 -1.64 12.49 12.43
N GLU A 138 -2.15 11.34 12.86
CA GLU A 138 -1.38 10.37 13.65
C GLU A 138 -0.19 9.81 12.85
N ALA A 139 -0.41 9.47 11.57
CA ALA A 139 0.66 9.02 10.68
C ALA A 139 1.78 10.07 10.57
N LEU A 140 1.46 11.36 10.38
CA LEU A 140 2.45 12.44 10.31
C LEU A 140 3.30 12.57 11.59
N SER A 141 2.75 12.19 12.74
CA SER A 141 3.46 12.22 14.01
C SER A 141 4.08 10.88 14.41
N TYR A 142 3.89 9.82 13.61
CA TYR A 142 4.14 8.44 14.02
C TYR A 142 5.62 8.18 14.32
N ALA A 143 6.53 8.62 13.45
CA ALA A 143 7.97 8.47 13.69
C ALA A 143 8.46 9.27 14.92
N GLY A 144 7.75 10.34 15.29
CA GLY A 144 8.04 11.14 16.48
C GLY A 144 9.50 11.58 16.55
N ASP A 145 10.17 11.26 17.66
CA ASP A 145 11.61 11.44 17.88
C ASP A 145 12.43 10.15 17.79
N ASP A 146 11.82 9.04 17.34
CA ASP A 146 12.50 7.77 17.20
C ASP A 146 13.36 7.75 15.92
N GLU A 147 14.68 7.71 16.10
CA GLU A 147 15.64 7.74 15.00
C GLU A 147 15.55 6.52 14.08
N SER A 148 15.16 5.35 14.60
CA SER A 148 14.97 4.15 13.77
C SER A 148 13.75 4.31 12.88
N LEU A 149 12.62 4.75 13.45
CA LEU A 149 11.39 5.01 12.69
C LEU A 149 11.60 6.12 11.64
N LYS A 150 12.28 7.22 12.00
CA LYS A 150 12.61 8.30 11.05
C LYS A 150 13.45 7.83 9.88
N ARG A 151 14.42 6.93 10.12
CA ARG A 151 15.25 6.38 9.04
C ARG A 151 14.43 5.53 8.08
N ILE A 152 13.54 4.67 8.58
CA ILE A 152 12.63 3.88 7.74
C ILE A 152 11.71 4.82 6.94
N GLU A 153 11.08 5.78 7.61
CA GLU A 153 10.18 6.75 6.97
C GLU A 153 10.90 7.53 5.85
N SER A 154 12.11 8.03 6.09
CA SER A 154 12.89 8.75 5.09
C SER A 154 13.16 7.91 3.84
N GLY A 155 13.46 6.62 4.01
CA GLY A 155 13.60 5.67 2.92
C GLY A 155 12.31 5.54 2.10
N ILE A 156 11.17 5.40 2.79
CA ILE A 156 9.84 5.31 2.18
C ILE A 156 9.52 6.58 1.39
N LEU A 157 9.69 7.76 1.99
CA LEU A 157 9.45 9.05 1.34
C LEU A 157 10.27 9.19 0.04
N SER A 158 11.54 8.78 0.10
CA SER A 158 12.44 8.79 -1.06
C SER A 158 11.95 7.84 -2.17
N HIS A 159 11.50 6.64 -1.82
CA HIS A 159 10.98 5.66 -2.79
C HIS A 159 9.71 6.14 -3.49
N TYR A 160 8.75 6.69 -2.72
CA TYR A 160 7.46 7.14 -3.26
C TYR A 160 7.49 8.56 -3.86
N ALA A 161 8.62 9.27 -3.70
CA ALA A 161 8.82 10.66 -4.11
C ALA A 161 7.78 11.62 -3.49
N GLU A 162 7.52 11.46 -2.20
CA GLU A 162 6.59 12.30 -1.43
C GLU A 162 7.33 13.03 -0.31
N GLN A 163 6.76 14.14 0.17
CA GLN A 163 7.37 14.97 1.22
C GLN A 163 6.94 14.57 2.63
N ASN A 164 5.90 13.78 2.77
CA ASN A 164 5.38 13.34 4.06
C ASN A 164 4.65 11.99 3.95
N ILE A 165 4.55 11.28 5.07
CA ILE A 165 4.03 9.92 5.10
C ILE A 165 2.51 9.86 4.85
N ALA A 166 1.75 10.91 5.19
CA ALA A 166 0.32 10.97 4.90
C ALA A 166 0.07 10.94 3.38
N ASP A 167 0.88 11.63 2.58
CA ASP A 167 0.78 11.62 1.12
C ASP A 167 1.16 10.27 0.50
N VAL A 168 2.10 9.55 1.11
CA VAL A 168 2.39 8.14 0.77
C VAL A 168 1.17 7.28 1.08
N MET A 169 0.65 7.38 2.30
CA MET A 169 -0.47 6.56 2.78
C MET A 169 -1.77 6.83 2.02
N ALA A 170 -1.95 8.03 1.49
CA ALA A 170 -3.10 8.36 0.65
C ALA A 170 -3.19 7.52 -0.63
N ARG A 171 -2.12 6.82 -1.03
CA ARG A 171 -2.10 5.85 -2.14
C ARG A 171 -2.70 4.50 -1.77
N PHE A 172 -2.77 4.19 -0.49
CA PHE A 172 -3.18 2.88 0.05
C PHE A 172 -4.54 2.91 0.74
N VAL A 173 -5.11 4.09 0.99
CA VAL A 173 -6.49 4.24 1.50
C VAL A 173 -7.52 4.16 0.39
N SER A 174 -8.79 4.01 0.76
CA SER A 174 -9.89 3.97 -0.20
C SER A 174 -10.00 5.29 -0.99
N ASN A 175 -10.50 5.22 -2.22
CA ASN A 175 -10.75 6.43 -3.03
C ASN A 175 -11.69 7.42 -2.30
N LYS A 176 -12.62 6.93 -1.47
CA LYS A 176 -13.51 7.77 -0.68
C LYS A 176 -12.72 8.55 0.38
N GLU A 177 -11.94 7.87 1.22
CA GLU A 177 -11.12 8.49 2.25
C GLU A 177 -10.08 9.44 1.65
N ARG A 178 -9.46 9.05 0.54
CA ARG A 178 -8.52 9.91 -0.17
C ARG A 178 -9.16 11.22 -0.63
N LYS A 179 -10.37 11.17 -1.20
CA LYS A 179 -11.11 12.37 -1.60
C LYS A 179 -11.47 13.23 -0.41
N GLU A 180 -11.96 12.61 0.67
CA GLU A 180 -12.30 13.30 1.91
C GLU A 180 -11.09 14.05 2.47
N TYR A 181 -9.94 13.38 2.59
CA TYR A 181 -8.71 13.98 3.10
C TYR A 181 -8.21 15.17 2.27
N TYR A 182 -8.27 15.09 0.94
CA TYR A 182 -7.76 16.15 0.08
C TYR A 182 -8.79 17.19 -0.32
N PHE A 183 -10.04 17.07 0.12
CA PHE A 183 -11.14 17.92 -0.35
C PHE A 183 -10.86 19.42 -0.17
N ASP A 184 -10.27 19.79 0.96
CA ASP A 184 -9.93 21.18 1.29
C ASP A 184 -8.42 21.45 1.33
N LYS A 185 -7.61 20.61 0.65
CA LYS A 185 -6.15 20.76 0.62
C LYS A 185 -5.68 21.29 -0.76
N PRO A 186 -4.76 22.27 -0.80
CA PRO A 186 -4.25 22.83 -2.04
C PRO A 186 -3.34 21.85 -2.79
N ASN A 187 -3.02 22.16 -4.06
CA ASN A 187 -2.11 21.38 -4.92
C ASN A 187 -2.56 19.93 -5.19
N ARG A 188 -3.84 19.62 -4.97
CA ARG A 188 -4.41 18.27 -5.13
C ARG A 188 -5.61 18.24 -6.08
N LEU A 189 -5.83 19.32 -6.84
CA LEU A 189 -6.94 19.43 -7.80
C LEU A 189 -6.94 18.34 -8.88
N THR A 190 -5.77 17.79 -9.24
CA THR A 190 -5.68 16.68 -10.22
C THR A 190 -6.30 15.37 -9.73
N LEU A 191 -6.76 15.30 -8.47
CA LEU A 191 -7.54 14.17 -7.95
C LEU A 191 -9.03 14.27 -8.30
N VAL A 192 -9.49 15.41 -8.83
CA VAL A 192 -10.86 15.61 -9.30
C VAL A 192 -10.98 15.12 -10.74
N ASP A 193 -11.99 14.31 -11.03
CA ASP A 193 -12.21 13.85 -12.40
C ASP A 193 -12.46 15.03 -13.35
N GLY A 194 -11.89 14.95 -14.55
CA GLY A 194 -11.90 16.05 -15.52
C GLY A 194 -10.81 17.11 -15.31
N VAL A 195 -10.01 17.05 -14.23
CA VAL A 195 -8.89 17.98 -13.96
C VAL A 195 -7.54 17.34 -14.29
N ASN A 196 -6.96 17.73 -15.42
CA ASN A 196 -5.55 17.43 -15.73
C ASN A 196 -4.61 18.54 -15.23
N LYS A 197 -3.29 18.35 -15.37
CA LYS A 197 -2.28 19.33 -14.91
C LYS A 197 -2.49 20.75 -15.49
N LYS A 198 -2.91 20.89 -16.75
CA LYS A 198 -3.15 22.20 -17.37
C LYS A 198 -4.40 22.87 -16.79
N ILE A 199 -5.46 22.10 -16.58
CA ILE A 199 -6.69 22.60 -15.96
C ILE A 199 -6.43 23.00 -14.52
N ALA A 200 -5.67 22.20 -13.75
CA ALA A 200 -5.27 22.56 -12.39
C ALA A 200 -4.52 23.91 -12.36
N GLN A 201 -3.55 24.12 -13.25
CA GLN A 201 -2.84 25.39 -13.37
C GLN A 201 -3.78 26.56 -13.73
N SER A 202 -4.73 26.35 -14.65
CA SER A 202 -5.74 27.37 -14.97
C SER A 202 -6.62 27.70 -13.77
N LEU A 203 -7.08 26.70 -13.00
CA LEU A 203 -7.88 26.89 -11.79
C LEU A 203 -7.11 27.66 -10.73
N GLU A 204 -5.86 27.27 -10.46
CA GLU A 204 -4.97 27.92 -9.50
C GLU A 204 -4.70 29.38 -9.89
N ALA A 205 -4.48 29.66 -11.18
CA ALA A 205 -4.30 31.03 -11.69
C ALA A 205 -5.57 31.89 -11.56
N ASN A 206 -6.74 31.27 -11.43
CA ASN A 206 -8.03 31.94 -11.17
C ASN A 206 -8.39 31.95 -9.67
N GLY A 207 -7.46 31.60 -8.78
CA GLY A 207 -7.64 31.65 -7.33
C GLY A 207 -8.40 30.46 -6.75
N ILE A 208 -8.63 29.40 -7.52
CA ILE A 208 -9.26 28.16 -7.06
C ILE A 208 -8.14 27.18 -6.72
N GLN A 209 -7.92 26.94 -5.43
CA GLN A 209 -6.82 26.12 -4.94
C GLN A 209 -7.27 24.75 -4.43
N THR A 210 -8.51 24.62 -3.96
CA THR A 210 -9.01 23.37 -3.34
C THR A 210 -10.24 22.79 -4.05
N ALA A 211 -10.50 21.50 -3.86
CA ALA A 211 -11.69 20.86 -4.42
C ALA A 211 -12.99 21.40 -3.80
N LYS A 212 -12.95 21.85 -2.54
CA LYS A 212 -14.05 22.55 -1.85
C LYS A 212 -14.39 23.90 -2.45
N GLU A 213 -13.40 24.63 -2.96
CA GLU A 213 -13.64 25.86 -3.71
C GLU A 213 -14.22 25.54 -5.09
N LEU A 214 -13.63 24.54 -5.75
CA LEU A 214 -14.08 24.07 -7.06
C LEU A 214 -15.53 23.57 -7.03
N SER A 215 -15.97 22.92 -5.94
CA SER A 215 -17.32 22.38 -5.79
C SER A 215 -18.41 23.47 -5.68
N LYS A 216 -18.03 24.73 -5.51
CA LYS A 216 -18.97 25.87 -5.46
C LYS A 216 -19.27 26.43 -6.85
N LEU A 217 -18.53 26.02 -7.86
CA LEU A 217 -18.64 26.53 -9.22
C LEU A 217 -19.65 25.70 -10.02
N THR A 218 -20.45 26.41 -10.80
CA THR A 218 -21.35 25.85 -11.79
C THR A 218 -20.60 25.49 -13.08
N GLU A 219 -21.21 24.64 -13.92
CA GLU A 219 -20.65 24.30 -15.24
C GLU A 219 -20.38 25.56 -16.09
N ASP A 220 -21.30 26.53 -16.06
CA ASP A 220 -21.18 27.79 -16.80
C ASP A 220 -20.04 28.69 -16.27
N GLU A 221 -19.75 28.66 -14.98
CA GLU A 221 -18.62 29.38 -14.40
C GLU A 221 -17.29 28.72 -14.78
N LEU A 222 -17.22 27.39 -14.77
CA LEU A 222 -16.04 26.64 -15.20
C LEU A 222 -15.72 26.90 -16.68
N LEU A 223 -16.73 26.99 -17.54
CA LEU A 223 -16.56 27.27 -18.97
C LEU A 223 -15.98 28.65 -19.27
N LYS A 224 -16.03 29.60 -18.33
CA LYS A 224 -15.39 30.92 -18.46
C LYS A 224 -13.89 30.88 -18.22
N ILE A 225 -13.38 29.80 -17.63
CA ILE A 225 -11.96 29.63 -17.34
C ILE A 225 -11.25 29.08 -18.58
N ASN A 226 -10.26 29.83 -19.05
CA ASN A 226 -9.47 29.45 -20.23
C ASN A 226 -8.82 28.07 -20.05
N GLY A 227 -9.07 27.18 -21.00
CA GLY A 227 -8.55 25.80 -21.01
C GLY A 227 -9.52 24.75 -20.45
N ILE A 228 -10.67 25.15 -19.91
CA ILE A 228 -11.71 24.21 -19.46
C ILE A 228 -12.80 24.08 -20.51
N GLY A 229 -12.89 22.90 -21.12
CA GLY A 229 -13.94 22.57 -22.08
C GLY A 229 -15.18 21.96 -21.41
N ARG A 230 -16.29 21.89 -22.16
CA ARG A 230 -17.58 21.36 -21.70
C ARG A 230 -17.50 19.96 -21.07
N VAL A 231 -16.72 19.06 -21.67
CA VAL A 231 -16.56 17.69 -21.15
C VAL A 231 -15.89 17.71 -19.76
N SER A 232 -14.79 18.46 -19.62
CA SER A 232 -14.11 18.59 -18.33
C SER A 232 -15.00 19.25 -17.28
N ALA A 233 -15.70 20.34 -17.63
CA ALA A 233 -16.61 21.04 -16.73
C ALA A 233 -17.71 20.11 -16.21
N LYS A 234 -18.34 19.34 -17.10
CA LYS A 234 -19.38 18.36 -16.73
C LYS A 234 -18.84 17.27 -15.80
N ASN A 235 -17.65 16.73 -16.09
CA ASN A 235 -17.04 15.70 -15.25
C ASN A 235 -16.72 16.24 -13.84
N ILE A 236 -16.16 17.46 -13.76
CA ILE A 236 -15.86 18.11 -12.48
C ILE A 236 -17.12 18.24 -11.63
N VAL A 237 -18.19 18.81 -12.19
CA VAL A 237 -19.45 19.01 -11.47
C VAL A 237 -20.03 17.66 -11.03
N SER A 238 -20.06 16.67 -11.93
CA SER A 238 -20.58 15.33 -11.61
C SER A 238 -19.76 14.61 -10.54
N TYR A 239 -18.46 14.87 -10.44
CA TYR A 239 -17.58 14.24 -9.46
C TYR A 239 -17.69 14.86 -8.07
N LEU A 240 -18.01 16.15 -8.00
CA LEU A 240 -18.05 16.94 -6.75
C LEU A 240 -19.48 17.18 -6.21
N SER A 241 -20.52 16.81 -6.98
CA SER A 241 -21.93 16.82 -6.53
C SER A 241 -22.24 15.63 -5.64
#